data_AF-A0A0N5CLJ8-F1
#
_entry.id   AF-A0A0N5CLJ8-F1
#
_cell.length_a   1.000
_cell.length_b   1.000
_cell.length_c   1.000
_cell.angle_alpha   90.00
_cell.angle_beta   90.00
_cell.angle_gamma   90.00
#
_symmetry.space_group_name_H-M   'P 1'
#
loop_
_entity.id
_entity.type
_entity.pdbx_description
1 polymer ?
#
loop_
_entity_poly.entity_id
_entity_poly.type
_entity_poly.pdbx_seq_one_letter_code
_entity_poly.pdbx_strand_id
1 'polypeptide(L)'
;MLRRLKQNVMVKLEMAKQTEFPEDVVRIIDFCDHSKVDVTAIAKAAELMISNFKSIGMTPSDALVNSCAAMSTKSKNKHFKSVMQNVQEVIGEIAKVERSTAERIETSFLESWAKVWLKEDLKNYLDDIDELKKRRLDKDGLAQSACK
;
A
#
# COMPACT_ATOMS: atom_id res chain seq x y z
N MET A 1 7.87 -22.03 -28.01
CA MET A 1 7.55 -22.59 -26.68
C MET A 1 8.58 -23.64 -26.22
N LEU A 2 8.81 -24.74 -26.97
CA LEU A 2 9.79 -25.79 -26.62
C LEU A 2 11.24 -25.30 -26.43
N ARG A 3 11.71 -24.36 -27.26
CA ARG A 3 13.06 -23.80 -27.15
C ARG A 3 13.29 -22.99 -25.87
N ARG A 4 12.31 -22.16 -25.48
CA ARG A 4 12.34 -21.37 -24.23
C ARG A 4 12.33 -22.27 -22.99
N LEU A 5 11.51 -23.33 -23.01
CA LEU A 5 11.48 -24.33 -21.94
C LEU A 5 12.83 -25.04 -21.82
N LYS A 6 13.42 -25.44 -22.96
CA LYS A 6 14.75 -26.05 -23.00
C LYS A 6 15.83 -25.12 -22.44
N GLN A 7 15.83 -23.84 -22.82
CA GLN A 7 16.76 -22.85 -22.29
C GLN A 7 16.61 -22.68 -20.76
N ASN A 8 15.39 -22.55 -20.27
CA ASN A 8 15.11 -22.46 -18.84
C ASN A 8 15.61 -23.68 -18.06
N VAL A 9 15.44 -24.89 -18.60
CA VAL A 9 15.95 -26.12 -17.98
C VAL A 9 17.48 -26.13 -18.00
N MET A 10 18.12 -25.76 -19.12
CA MET A 10 19.59 -25.72 -19.20
C MET A 10 20.19 -24.67 -18.24
N VAL A 11 19.56 -23.51 -18.06
CA VAL A 11 20.01 -22.51 -17.07
C VAL A 11 19.87 -23.04 -15.65
N LYS A 12 18.73 -23.67 -15.31
CA LYS A 12 18.51 -24.25 -13.98
C LYS A 12 19.44 -25.41 -13.64
N LEU A 13 19.89 -26.16 -14.64
CA LEU A 13 20.85 -27.26 -14.50
C LEU A 13 22.32 -26.77 -14.60
N GLU A 14 22.55 -25.46 -14.62
CA GLU A 14 23.88 -24.83 -14.79
C GLU A 14 24.61 -25.20 -16.09
N MET A 15 23.89 -25.80 -17.04
CA MET A 15 24.39 -26.21 -18.35
C MET A 15 24.44 -25.05 -19.36
N ALA A 16 23.91 -23.88 -18.97
CA ALA A 16 23.84 -22.66 -19.77
C ALA A 16 23.91 -21.43 -18.87
N LYS A 17 24.73 -20.43 -19.24
CA LYS A 17 24.65 -19.10 -18.61
C LYS A 17 23.52 -18.28 -19.24
N GLN A 18 22.76 -17.59 -18.41
CA GLN A 18 21.79 -16.59 -18.85
C GLN A 18 22.52 -15.25 -19.00
N THR A 19 22.20 -14.49 -20.04
CA THR A 19 22.73 -13.14 -20.18
C THR A 19 22.24 -12.28 -19.00
N GLU A 20 23.14 -11.63 -18.30
CA GLU A 20 22.79 -10.74 -17.18
C GLU A 20 22.18 -9.43 -17.69
N PHE A 21 21.28 -8.85 -16.90
CA PHE A 21 20.80 -7.50 -17.20
C PHE A 21 21.87 -6.48 -16.77
N PRO A 22 21.96 -5.32 -17.45
CA PRO A 22 22.75 -4.20 -16.94
C PRO A 22 22.31 -3.82 -15.51
N GLU A 23 23.24 -3.35 -14.70
CA GLU A 23 23.00 -3.02 -13.29
C GLU A 23 21.83 -2.05 -13.09
N ASP A 24 21.71 -1.03 -13.95
CA ASP A 24 20.58 -0.09 -13.95
C ASP A 24 19.23 -0.78 -14.08
N VAL A 25 19.15 -1.79 -14.96
CA VAL A 25 17.92 -2.55 -15.21
C VAL A 25 17.63 -3.46 -14.02
N VAL A 26 18.64 -4.07 -13.41
CA VAL A 26 18.47 -4.87 -12.18
C VAL A 26 17.91 -4.01 -11.06
N ARG A 27 18.46 -2.81 -10.84
CA ARG A 27 17.97 -1.87 -9.82
C ARG A 27 16.50 -1.49 -10.02
N ILE A 28 16.09 -1.26 -11.27
CA ILE A 28 14.69 -0.92 -11.59
C ILE A 28 13.77 -2.12 -11.32
N ILE A 29 14.18 -3.32 -11.71
CA ILE A 29 13.43 -4.54 -11.44
C ILE A 29 13.23 -4.72 -9.93
N ASP A 30 14.32 -4.62 -9.17
CA ASP A 30 14.27 -4.76 -7.71
C ASP A 30 13.39 -3.67 -7.09
N PHE A 31 13.48 -2.43 -7.56
CA PHE A 31 12.62 -1.34 -7.11
C PHE A 31 11.14 -1.65 -7.34
N CYS A 32 10.76 -2.12 -8.53
CA CYS A 32 9.36 -2.46 -8.84
C CYS A 32 8.86 -3.64 -7.99
N ASP A 33 9.68 -4.67 -7.80
CA ASP A 33 9.32 -5.85 -7.01
C ASP A 33 9.12 -5.48 -5.52
N HIS A 34 10.02 -4.69 -4.93
CA HIS A 34 9.88 -4.21 -3.55
C HIS A 34 8.72 -3.22 -3.39
N SER A 35 8.58 -2.27 -4.32
CA SER A 35 7.51 -1.26 -4.29
C SER A 35 6.13 -1.90 -4.26
N LYS A 36 5.94 -3.05 -4.93
CA LYS A 36 4.68 -3.79 -4.88
C LYS A 36 4.33 -4.23 -3.47
N VAL A 37 5.30 -4.83 -2.78
CA VAL A 37 5.14 -5.34 -1.42
C VAL A 37 4.90 -4.17 -0.46
N ASP A 38 5.73 -3.15 -0.54
CA ASP A 38 5.72 -2.03 0.39
C ASP A 38 4.46 -1.19 0.25
N VAL A 39 4.08 -0.80 -0.97
CA VAL A 39 2.86 0.01 -1.20
C VAL A 39 1.60 -0.78 -0.82
N THR A 40 1.56 -2.10 -1.08
CA THR A 40 0.45 -2.95 -0.62
C THR A 40 0.35 -2.97 0.91
N ALA A 41 1.49 -3.10 1.60
CA ALA A 41 1.54 -3.09 3.06
C ALA A 41 1.09 -1.75 3.64
N ILE A 42 1.56 -0.63 3.08
CA ILE A 42 1.18 0.72 3.50
C ILE A 42 -0.31 0.97 3.26
N ALA A 43 -0.82 0.62 2.08
CA ALA A 43 -2.24 0.77 1.77
C ALA A 43 -3.11 -0.02 2.75
N LYS A 44 -2.74 -1.28 3.04
CA LYS A 44 -3.46 -2.11 4.02
C LYS A 44 -3.39 -1.55 5.43
N ALA A 45 -2.24 -1.02 5.85
CA ALA A 45 -2.09 -0.39 7.16
C ALA A 45 -2.97 0.87 7.28
N ALA A 46 -3.01 1.69 6.24
CA ALA A 46 -3.87 2.88 6.19
C ALA A 46 -5.36 2.50 6.20
N GLU A 47 -5.77 1.46 5.46
CA GLU A 47 -7.13 0.90 5.51
C GLU A 47 -7.51 0.46 6.92
N LEU A 48 -6.65 -0.31 7.59
CA LEU A 48 -6.89 -0.77 8.96
C LEU A 48 -7.02 0.41 9.93
N MET A 49 -6.15 1.41 9.81
CA MET A 49 -6.17 2.60 10.65
C MET A 49 -7.52 3.33 10.59
N ILE A 50 -8.06 3.52 9.39
CA ILE A 50 -9.35 4.21 9.21
C ILE A 50 -10.57 3.28 9.37
N SER A 51 -10.40 1.96 9.28
CA SER A 51 -11.50 0.99 9.37
C SER A 51 -12.23 1.06 10.71
N ASN A 52 -11.53 1.39 11.79
CA ASN A 52 -12.11 1.56 13.12
C ASN A 52 -13.10 2.74 13.15
N PHE A 53 -12.84 3.79 12.39
CA PHE A 53 -13.76 4.94 12.29
C PHE A 53 -14.98 4.59 11.45
N LYS A 54 -14.79 3.80 10.38
CA LYS A 54 -15.88 3.37 9.50
C LYS A 54 -16.86 2.41 10.19
N SER A 55 -16.35 1.43 10.94
CA SER A 55 -17.18 0.38 11.54
C SER A 55 -18.03 0.87 12.71
N ILE A 56 -17.51 1.81 13.50
CA ILE A 56 -18.18 2.37 14.67
C ILE A 56 -18.96 3.66 14.29
N GLY A 57 -18.64 4.27 13.14
CA GLY A 57 -19.18 5.56 12.73
C GLY A 57 -18.74 6.72 13.62
N MET A 58 -17.72 6.48 14.45
CA MET A 58 -17.19 7.42 15.45
C MET A 58 -15.69 7.28 15.56
N THR A 59 -15.02 8.40 15.78
CA THR A 59 -13.61 8.43 16.16
C THR A 59 -13.45 8.17 17.66
N PRO A 60 -12.25 7.77 18.15
CA PRO A 60 -11.97 7.70 19.58
C PRO A 60 -12.29 9.00 20.32
N SER A 61 -12.04 10.14 19.67
CA SER A 61 -12.38 11.46 20.23
C SER A 61 -13.89 11.68 20.33
N ASP A 62 -14.70 11.23 19.36
CA ASP A 62 -16.17 11.29 19.45
C ASP A 62 -16.70 10.52 20.68
N ALA A 63 -16.12 9.37 21.01
CA ALA A 63 -16.50 8.60 22.20
C ALA A 63 -16.21 9.38 23.51
N LEU A 64 -15.08 10.11 23.56
CA LEU A 64 -14.73 10.96 24.68
C LEU A 64 -15.64 12.19 24.78
N VAL A 65 -15.99 12.83 23.66
CA VAL A 65 -16.97 13.94 23.62
C VAL A 65 -18.29 13.50 24.26
N ASN A 66 -18.81 12.34 23.87
CA ASN A 66 -20.06 11.79 24.41
C ASN A 66 -19.95 11.52 25.91
N SER A 67 -18.80 11.01 26.37
CA SER A 67 -18.54 10.76 27.79
C SER A 67 -18.48 12.06 28.60
N CYS A 68 -17.78 13.08 28.10
CA CYS A 68 -17.71 14.40 28.73
C CYS A 68 -19.08 15.09 28.80
N ALA A 69 -19.88 15.00 27.74
CA ALA A 69 -21.25 15.49 27.73
C ALA A 69 -22.13 14.79 28.79
N ALA A 70 -22.03 13.46 28.90
CA ALA A 70 -22.76 12.68 29.89
C ALA A 70 -22.33 12.99 31.33
N MET A 71 -21.04 13.20 31.58
CA MET A 71 -20.52 13.58 32.90
C MET A 71 -20.93 15.00 33.30
N SER A 72 -20.87 15.94 32.36
CA SER A 72 -21.28 17.33 32.56
C SER A 72 -22.76 17.45 32.93
N THR A 73 -23.63 16.72 32.23
CA THR A 73 -25.09 16.75 32.45
C THR A 73 -25.51 16.13 33.77
N LYS A 74 -24.82 15.07 34.22
CA LYS A 74 -25.14 14.35 35.48
C LYS A 74 -24.59 15.02 36.74
N SER A 75 -23.61 15.91 36.61
CA SER A 75 -22.97 16.53 37.77
C SER A 75 -23.77 17.72 38.32
N LYS A 76 -23.90 17.77 39.65
CA LYS A 76 -24.46 18.92 40.39
C LYS A 76 -23.40 19.99 40.72
N ASN A 77 -22.12 19.67 40.56
CA ASN A 77 -21.01 20.59 40.83
C ASN A 77 -20.82 21.53 39.63
N LYS A 78 -21.05 22.84 39.83
CA LYS A 78 -20.96 23.86 38.78
C LYS A 78 -19.56 23.97 38.15
N HIS A 79 -18.51 23.87 38.95
CA HIS A 79 -17.13 23.96 38.46
C HIS A 79 -16.77 22.74 37.62
N PHE A 80 -17.08 21.53 38.10
CA PHE A 80 -16.88 20.30 37.35
C PHE A 80 -17.65 20.31 36.01
N LYS A 81 -18.90 20.78 36.03
CA LYS A 81 -19.72 20.91 34.83
C LYS A 81 -19.05 21.82 33.78
N SER A 82 -18.57 22.99 34.20
CA SER A 82 -17.86 23.92 33.32
C SER A 82 -16.59 23.30 32.74
N VAL A 83 -15.77 22.63 33.56
CA VAL A 83 -14.56 21.94 33.09
C VAL A 83 -14.91 20.88 32.05
N MET A 84 -15.92 20.05 32.30
CA MET A 84 -16.32 18.99 31.36
C MET A 84 -16.88 19.54 30.04
N GLN A 85 -17.55 20.69 30.06
CA GLN A 85 -18.00 21.36 28.83
C GLN A 85 -16.81 21.88 28.01
N ASN A 86 -15.82 22.49 28.64
CA ASN A 86 -14.61 22.95 27.95
C ASN A 86 -13.84 21.78 27.34
N VAL A 87 -13.68 20.68 28.08
CA VAL A 87 -13.03 19.46 27.57
C VAL A 87 -13.82 18.87 26.40
N GLN A 88 -15.15 18.82 26.50
CA GLN A 88 -16.02 18.36 25.42
C GLN A 88 -15.81 19.17 24.13
N GLU A 89 -15.71 20.50 24.24
CA GLU A 89 -15.50 21.39 23.10
C GLU A 89 -14.13 21.14 22.44
N VAL A 90 -13.06 21.09 23.23
CA VAL A 90 -11.69 20.86 22.74
C VAL A 90 -11.57 19.50 22.05
N ILE A 91 -12.07 18.43 22.69
CA ILE A 91 -12.03 17.09 22.09
C ILE A 91 -12.95 17.02 20.86
N GLY A 92 -14.04 17.79 20.82
CA GLY A 92 -14.92 17.91 19.67
C GLY A 92 -14.21 18.43 18.42
N GLU A 93 -13.31 19.42 18.58
CA GLU A 93 -12.47 19.89 17.47
C GLU A 93 -11.48 18.82 17.01
N ILE A 94 -10.88 18.05 17.93
CA ILE A 94 -10.00 16.93 17.58
C ILE A 94 -10.77 15.88 16.77
N ALA A 95 -11.99 15.52 17.20
CA ALA A 95 -12.83 14.55 16.50
C ALA A 95 -13.17 14.98 15.07
N LYS A 96 -13.39 16.30 14.83
CA LYS A 96 -13.60 16.84 13.47
C LYS A 96 -12.35 16.65 12.60
N VAL A 97 -11.16 16.93 13.15
CA VAL A 97 -9.89 16.77 12.43
C VAL A 97 -9.62 15.28 12.12
N GLU A 98 -9.89 14.38 13.07
CA GLU A 98 -9.76 12.94 12.86
C GLU A 98 -10.66 12.45 11.71
N ARG A 99 -11.93 12.86 11.69
CA ARG A 99 -12.87 12.53 10.60
C ARG A 99 -12.40 13.05 9.24
N SER A 100 -12.01 14.32 9.17
CA SER A 100 -11.50 14.92 7.93
C SER A 100 -10.22 14.23 7.44
N THR A 101 -9.33 13.86 8.36
CA THR A 101 -8.09 13.15 8.04
C THR A 101 -8.39 11.75 7.50
N ALA A 102 -9.31 11.03 8.13
CA ALA A 102 -9.74 9.71 7.69
C ALA A 102 -10.32 9.74 6.27
N GLU A 103 -11.20 10.69 6.00
CA GLU A 103 -11.80 10.89 4.68
C GLU A 103 -10.74 11.22 3.61
N ARG A 104 -9.75 12.06 3.93
CA ARG A 104 -8.64 12.37 3.02
C ARG A 104 -7.77 11.15 2.75
N ILE A 105 -7.48 10.33 3.75
CA ILE A 105 -6.73 9.09 3.59
C ILE A 105 -7.51 8.12 2.70
N GLU A 106 -8.81 7.99 2.91
CA GLU A 106 -9.66 7.14 2.08
C GLU A 106 -9.67 7.60 0.62
N THR A 107 -10.10 8.83 0.38
CA THR A 107 -10.37 9.34 -0.96
C THR A 107 -9.09 9.60 -1.76
N SER A 108 -8.11 10.28 -1.14
CA SER A 108 -6.93 10.76 -1.85
C SER A 108 -5.81 9.72 -1.87
N PHE A 109 -5.60 9.00 -0.77
CA PHE A 109 -4.51 8.03 -0.70
C PHE A 109 -4.95 6.64 -1.15
N LEU A 110 -5.98 6.05 -0.53
CA LEU A 110 -6.38 4.66 -0.80
C LEU A 110 -7.07 4.50 -2.15
N GLU A 111 -8.15 5.26 -2.38
CA GLU A 111 -8.99 5.10 -3.56
C GLU A 111 -8.38 5.67 -4.83
N SER A 112 -7.69 6.80 -4.71
CA SER A 112 -7.03 7.47 -5.84
C SER A 112 -5.62 6.95 -6.04
N TRP A 113 -4.66 7.31 -5.19
CA TRP A 113 -3.25 7.05 -5.49
C TRP A 113 -2.85 5.56 -5.39
N ALA A 114 -3.05 4.93 -4.25
CA ALA A 114 -2.52 3.59 -3.97
C ALA A 114 -3.15 2.53 -4.87
N LYS A 115 -4.47 2.62 -5.08
CA LYS A 115 -5.21 1.70 -5.94
C LYS A 115 -4.81 1.84 -7.41
N VAL A 116 -4.67 3.07 -7.92
CA VAL A 116 -4.24 3.31 -9.31
C VAL A 116 -2.80 2.84 -9.49
N TRP A 117 -1.88 3.23 -8.60
CA TRP A 117 -0.48 2.82 -8.66
C TRP A 117 -0.34 1.29 -8.69
N LEU A 118 -1.02 0.58 -7.79
CA LEU A 118 -0.91 -0.89 -7.69
C LEU A 118 -1.57 -1.64 -8.85
N LYS A 119 -2.69 -1.12 -9.40
CA LYS A 119 -3.48 -1.84 -10.41
C LYS A 119 -3.14 -1.47 -11.84
N GLU A 120 -2.59 -0.27 -12.06
CA GLU A 120 -2.32 0.28 -13.39
C GLU A 120 -0.81 0.49 -13.55
N ASP A 121 -0.23 1.51 -12.91
CA ASP A 121 1.14 1.94 -13.19
C ASP A 121 2.17 0.83 -12.90
N LEU A 122 2.20 0.32 -11.66
CA LEU A 122 3.13 -0.70 -11.25
C LEU A 122 2.90 -2.01 -11.99
N LYS A 123 1.64 -2.33 -12.31
CA LYS A 123 1.31 -3.51 -13.08
C LYS A 123 1.92 -3.43 -14.48
N ASN A 124 1.80 -2.29 -15.16
CA ASN A 124 2.39 -2.08 -16.48
C ASN A 124 3.91 -2.26 -16.44
N TYR A 125 4.59 -1.68 -15.44
CA TYR A 125 6.04 -1.87 -15.27
C TYR A 125 6.42 -3.34 -15.03
N LEU A 126 5.66 -4.07 -14.22
CA LEU A 126 5.92 -5.49 -13.97
C LEU A 126 5.65 -6.36 -15.20
N ASP A 127 4.61 -6.06 -15.97
CA ASP A 127 4.30 -6.75 -17.23
C ASP A 127 5.42 -6.53 -18.27
N ASP A 128 5.94 -5.30 -18.37
CA ASP A 128 7.09 -4.96 -19.23
C ASP A 128 8.37 -5.69 -18.77
N ILE A 129 8.64 -5.73 -17.47
CA ILE A 129 9.76 -6.48 -16.89
C ILE A 129 9.66 -7.97 -17.21
N ASP A 130 8.47 -8.55 -17.09
CA ASP A 130 8.22 -9.95 -17.41
C ASP A 130 8.40 -10.24 -18.91
N GLU A 131 7.99 -9.33 -19.78
CA GLU A 131 8.25 -9.42 -21.20
C GLU A 131 9.76 -9.33 -21.51
N LEU A 132 10.47 -8.39 -20.89
CA LEU A 132 11.93 -8.25 -21.03
C LEU A 132 12.65 -9.54 -20.58
N LYS A 133 12.28 -10.09 -19.43
CA LYS A 133 12.81 -11.38 -18.92
C LYS A 133 12.56 -12.52 -19.91
N LYS A 134 11.38 -12.57 -20.55
CA LYS A 134 11.04 -13.58 -21.59
C LYS A 134 11.87 -13.40 -22.86
N ARG A 135 11.96 -12.16 -23.39
CA ARG A 135 12.73 -11.86 -24.62
C ARG A 135 14.22 -12.15 -24.44
N ARG A 136 14.77 -11.88 -23.26
CA ARG A 136 16.15 -12.24 -22.90
C ARG A 136 16.41 -13.74 -23.04
N LEU A 137 15.53 -14.57 -22.46
CA LEU A 137 15.63 -16.03 -22.56
C LEU A 137 15.50 -16.54 -24.00
N ASP A 138 14.64 -15.92 -24.80
CA ASP A 138 14.51 -16.28 -26.22
C ASP A 138 15.79 -15.94 -27.00
N LYS A 139 16.38 -14.77 -26.76
CA LYS A 139 17.67 -14.37 -27.36
C LYS A 139 18.78 -15.35 -26.99
N ASP A 140 18.90 -15.72 -25.71
CA ASP A 140 19.90 -16.68 -25.25
C ASP A 140 19.71 -18.06 -25.91
N GLY A 141 18.46 -18.53 -26.01
CA GLY A 141 18.14 -19.79 -26.67
C GLY A 141 18.42 -19.80 -28.18
N LEU A 142 18.24 -18.66 -28.86
CA LEU A 142 18.61 -18.48 -30.27
C LEU A 142 20.14 -18.49 -30.44
N ALA A 143 20.87 -17.76 -29.61
CA ALA A 143 22.34 -17.71 -29.66
C ALA A 143 22.95 -19.10 -29.46
N GLN A 144 22.46 -19.89 -28.49
CA GLN A 144 22.92 -21.26 -28.28
C GLN A 144 22.57 -22.21 -29.42
N SER A 145 21.46 -21.97 -30.11
CA SER A 145 21.07 -22.77 -31.28
C SER A 145 21.92 -22.45 -32.51
N ALA A 146 22.47 -21.23 -32.61
CA ALA A 146 23.34 -20.78 -33.70
C ALA A 146 24.82 -21.17 -33.52
N CYS A 147 25.25 -21.44 -32.28
CA CYS A 147 26.61 -21.94 -31.98
C CYS A 147 26.75 -23.47 -32.04
N LYS A 148 25.76 -24.18 -32.62
CA LYS A 148 25.82 -25.62 -32.92
C LYS A 148 26.04 -25.83 -34.41
#